data_AF-A0A9D5AZG9-F1
#
_entry.id   AF-A0A9D5AZG9-F1
#
_cell.length_a   1.000
_cell.length_b   1.000
_cell.length_c   1.000
_cell.angle_alpha   90.00
_cell.angle_beta   90.00
_cell.angle_gamma   90.00
#
_symmetry.space_group_name_H-M   'P 1'
#
loop_
_entity.id
_entity.type
_entity.pdbx_description
1 polymer ?
#
loop_
_entity_poly.entity_id
_entity_poly.type
_entity_poly.pdbx_seq_one_letter_code
_entity_poly.pdbx_strand_id
1 'polypeptide(L)'
;QKYDAAIQLCDQSLNLAEKNFVLANSVNNSMHNSYSSVKMWRWSFISKCYFRLGKLDASLNVIEKLQQIASANDKCGIDNIEELLSLAATIQELLDHRKAGNENFKMGKYTEEVENYTAALSSYIKSRPFAAICFGNRAAAHQASGQIADAIADCSMAMALDGNYAKAISRRATLHEMVRDYEQAACDIRRL
;
A
#
# COMPACT_ATOMS: atom_id res chain seq x y z
N GLN A 1 10.80 3.28 5.54
CA GLN A 1 11.70 3.48 6.70
C GLN A 1 10.96 3.45 8.05
N LYS A 2 10.14 4.44 8.44
CA LYS A 2 9.47 4.41 9.77
C LYS A 2 8.51 3.24 9.95
N TYR A 3 7.73 2.88 8.92
CA TYR A 3 6.79 1.75 8.99
C TYR A 3 7.49 0.39 8.90
N ASP A 4 8.55 0.23 8.10
CA ASP A 4 9.31 -1.02 8.06
C ASP A 4 9.96 -1.34 9.41
N ALA A 5 10.53 -0.33 10.08
CA ALA A 5 11.06 -0.47 11.43
C ALA A 5 9.95 -0.82 12.44
N ALA A 6 8.76 -0.22 12.30
CA ALA A 6 7.62 -0.54 13.15
C ALA A 6 7.15 -1.99 12.97
N ILE A 7 7.07 -2.49 11.73
CA ILE A 7 6.76 -3.89 11.43
C ILE A 7 7.81 -4.81 12.07
N GLN A 8 9.10 -4.50 11.87
CA GLN A 8 10.20 -5.30 12.42
C GLN A 8 10.17 -5.36 13.95
N LEU A 9 9.87 -4.23 14.62
CA LEU A 9 9.68 -4.20 16.08
C LEU A 9 8.48 -5.03 16.54
N CYS A 10 7.37 -4.99 15.80
CA CYS A 10 6.20 -5.85 16.07
C CYS A 10 6.55 -7.34 15.94
N ASP A 11 7.36 -7.73 14.95
CA ASP A 11 7.81 -9.11 14.76
C ASP A 11 8.82 -9.56 15.82
N GLN A 12 9.80 -8.73 16.16
CA GLN A 12 10.82 -9.05 17.18
C GLN A 12 10.21 -9.18 18.58
N SER A 13 9.24 -8.32 18.90
CA SER A 13 8.50 -8.37 20.16
C SER A 13 7.48 -9.51 20.21
N LEU A 14 7.20 -10.21 19.11
CA LEU A 14 6.33 -11.40 19.07
C LEU A 14 6.95 -12.53 19.89
N ASN A 15 8.14 -12.98 19.51
CA ASN A 15 8.83 -14.08 20.20
C ASN A 15 9.01 -13.84 21.72
N LEU A 16 9.31 -12.60 22.11
CA LEU A 16 9.45 -12.24 23.52
C LEU A 16 8.11 -12.23 24.25
N ALA A 17 7.05 -11.70 23.64
CA ALA A 17 5.72 -11.72 24.21
C ALA A 17 5.16 -13.14 24.34
N GLU A 18 5.38 -14.00 23.34
CA GLU A 18 4.98 -15.41 23.35
C GLU A 18 5.65 -16.18 24.49
N LYS A 19 6.98 -16.03 24.65
CA LYS A 19 7.73 -16.66 25.75
C LYS A 19 7.25 -16.20 27.13
N ASN A 20 7.03 -14.90 27.31
CA ASN A 20 6.57 -14.34 28.58
C ASN A 20 5.12 -14.76 28.91
N PHE A 21 4.27 -14.94 27.90
CA PHE A 21 2.88 -15.39 28.09
C PHE A 21 2.77 -16.89 28.39
N VAL A 22 3.59 -17.74 27.76
CA VAL A 22 3.65 -19.18 28.07
C VAL A 22 4.01 -19.40 29.55
N LEU A 23 4.93 -18.59 30.08
CA LEU A 23 5.27 -18.55 31.50
C LEU A 23 4.07 -18.16 32.38
N ALA A 24 3.29 -17.16 31.98
CA ALA A 24 2.12 -16.68 32.74
C ALA A 24 0.91 -17.62 32.69
N ASN A 25 0.67 -18.32 31.58
CA ASN A 25 -0.42 -19.30 31.44
C ASN A 25 -0.26 -20.53 32.33
N SER A 26 0.97 -20.86 32.75
CA SER A 26 1.21 -21.93 33.75
C SER A 26 0.58 -21.62 35.12
N VAL A 27 0.21 -20.35 35.36
CA VAL A 27 -0.29 -19.85 36.65
C VAL A 27 -1.78 -19.50 36.62
N ASN A 28 -2.41 -19.23 35.45
CA ASN A 28 -3.82 -18.83 35.38
C ASN A 28 -4.52 -19.11 34.03
N ASN A 29 -5.68 -19.77 34.07
CA ASN A 29 -6.49 -20.14 32.89
C ASN A 29 -7.31 -18.99 32.25
N SER A 30 -7.39 -17.80 32.85
CA SER A 30 -8.13 -16.65 32.30
C SER A 30 -7.35 -15.82 31.27
N MET A 31 -6.04 -16.05 31.11
CA MET A 31 -5.16 -15.25 30.26
C MET A 31 -5.26 -15.54 28.75
N HIS A 32 -5.88 -16.65 28.35
CA HIS A 32 -5.96 -17.08 26.96
C HIS A 32 -6.67 -16.07 26.03
N ASN A 33 -7.68 -15.35 26.54
CA ASN A 33 -8.39 -14.31 25.79
C ASN A 33 -7.55 -13.04 25.57
N SER A 34 -6.71 -12.66 26.53
CA SER A 34 -5.85 -11.47 26.43
C SER A 34 -4.71 -11.68 25.43
N TYR A 35 -4.16 -12.90 25.37
CA TYR A 35 -3.14 -13.27 24.37
C TYR A 35 -3.67 -13.18 22.93
N SER A 36 -4.90 -13.66 22.70
CA SER A 36 -5.60 -13.55 21.41
C SER A 36 -5.77 -12.07 21.01
N SER A 37 -6.26 -11.23 21.92
CA SER A 37 -6.44 -9.79 21.71
C SER A 37 -5.15 -9.05 21.29
N VAL A 38 -4.03 -9.28 21.98
CA VAL A 38 -2.75 -8.60 21.67
C VAL A 38 -2.20 -9.04 20.30
N LYS A 39 -2.33 -10.32 19.95
CA LYS A 39 -1.92 -10.84 18.65
C LYS A 39 -2.74 -10.21 17.51
N MET A 40 -4.06 -10.10 17.69
CA MET A 40 -4.96 -9.48 16.71
C MET A 40 -4.68 -7.99 16.52
N TRP A 41 -4.43 -7.25 17.62
CA TRP A 41 -4.04 -5.84 17.55
C TRP A 41 -2.75 -5.65 16.74
N ARG A 42 -1.73 -6.49 16.96
CA ARG A 42 -0.45 -6.40 16.24
C ARG A 42 -0.62 -6.62 14.75
N TRP A 43 -1.35 -7.65 14.36
CA TRP A 43 -1.59 -7.92 12.95
C TRP A 43 -2.42 -6.80 12.29
N SER A 44 -3.39 -6.22 13.00
CA SER A 44 -4.12 -5.03 12.53
C SER A 44 -3.18 -3.83 12.32
N PHE A 45 -2.24 -3.64 13.25
CA PHE A 45 -1.24 -2.58 13.11
C PHE A 45 -0.26 -2.83 11.94
N ILE A 46 0.21 -4.07 11.77
CA ILE A 46 1.09 -4.47 10.67
C ILE A 46 0.41 -4.29 9.31
N SER A 47 -0.87 -4.66 9.17
CA SER A 47 -1.59 -4.46 7.91
C SER A 47 -1.71 -2.97 7.56
N LYS A 48 -2.07 -2.12 8.52
CA LYS A 48 -2.07 -0.66 8.35
C LYS A 48 -0.69 -0.14 7.93
N CYS A 49 0.39 -0.66 8.51
CA CYS A 49 1.76 -0.30 8.12
C CYS A 49 2.08 -0.73 6.67
N TYR A 50 1.72 -1.96 6.27
CA TYR A 50 1.90 -2.42 4.90
C TYR A 50 1.11 -1.57 3.89
N PHE A 51 -0.13 -1.22 4.21
CA PHE A 51 -0.93 -0.30 3.41
C PHE A 51 -0.25 1.07 3.26
N ARG A 52 0.28 1.64 4.36
CA ARG A 52 1.01 2.92 4.32
C ARG A 52 2.33 2.84 3.55
N LEU A 53 2.90 1.66 3.40
CA LEU A 53 4.07 1.39 2.56
C LEU A 53 3.73 1.09 1.11
N GLY A 54 2.44 1.05 0.73
CA GLY A 54 2.01 0.64 -0.62
C GLY A 54 2.19 -0.85 -0.91
N LYS A 55 2.52 -1.67 0.09
CA LYS A 55 2.64 -3.14 -0.01
C LYS A 55 1.25 -3.77 0.10
N LEU A 56 0.39 -3.49 -0.88
CA LEU A 56 -1.03 -3.83 -0.88
C LEU A 56 -1.29 -5.34 -0.72
N ASP A 57 -0.59 -6.18 -1.48
CA ASP A 57 -0.74 -7.64 -1.42
C ASP A 57 -0.38 -8.20 -0.02
N ALA A 58 0.72 -7.71 0.57
CA ALA A 58 1.14 -8.10 1.91
C ALA A 58 0.13 -7.63 2.98
N SER A 59 -0.42 -6.43 2.81
CA SER A 59 -1.47 -5.91 3.68
C SER A 59 -2.72 -6.77 3.63
N LEU A 60 -3.19 -7.12 2.43
CA LEU A 60 -4.40 -7.93 2.24
C LEU A 60 -4.27 -9.32 2.89
N ASN A 61 -3.13 -9.99 2.66
CA ASN A 61 -2.86 -11.31 3.24
C ASN A 61 -2.94 -11.30 4.79
N VAL A 62 -2.42 -10.25 5.43
CA VAL A 62 -2.52 -10.09 6.89
C VAL A 62 -3.97 -9.89 7.34
N ILE A 63 -4.76 -9.13 6.57
CA ILE A 63 -6.17 -8.88 6.88
C ILE A 63 -7.03 -10.14 6.70
N GLU A 64 -6.79 -10.92 5.65
CA GLU A 64 -7.49 -12.20 5.44
C GLU A 64 -7.21 -13.19 6.57
N LYS A 65 -5.96 -13.27 7.04
CA LYS A 65 -5.58 -14.07 8.22
C LYS A 65 -6.31 -13.61 9.47
N LEU A 66 -6.44 -12.30 9.68
CA LEU A 66 -7.20 -11.73 10.79
C LEU A 66 -8.67 -12.13 10.73
N GLN A 67 -9.29 -12.06 9.54
CA GLN A 67 -10.70 -12.44 9.35
C GLN A 67 -10.94 -13.93 9.65
N GLN A 68 -10.07 -14.81 9.16
CA GLN A 68 -10.17 -16.26 9.42
C GLN A 68 -10.11 -16.59 10.92
N ILE A 69 -9.24 -15.91 11.68
CA ILE A 69 -9.15 -16.10 13.13
C ILE A 69 -10.37 -15.52 13.85
N ALA A 70 -10.88 -14.36 13.39
CA ALA A 70 -12.06 -13.74 13.96
C ALA A 70 -13.31 -14.63 13.78
N SER A 71 -13.47 -15.27 12.63
CA SER A 71 -14.57 -16.22 12.37
C SER A 71 -14.48 -17.52 13.20
N ALA A 72 -13.29 -17.89 13.67
CA ALA A 72 -13.08 -19.10 14.48
C ALA A 72 -13.28 -18.87 15.99
N ASN A 73 -13.27 -17.62 16.46
CA ASN A 73 -13.41 -17.26 17.87
C ASN A 73 -14.55 -16.23 18.04
N ASP A 74 -15.75 -16.70 18.41
CA ASP A 74 -17.00 -15.93 18.60
C ASP A 74 -16.94 -14.77 19.63
N LYS A 75 -15.79 -14.55 20.28
CA LYS A 75 -15.54 -13.47 21.24
C LYS A 75 -14.26 -12.71 20.90
N CYS A 76 -14.19 -12.15 19.70
CA CYS A 76 -13.05 -11.36 19.29
C CYS A 76 -13.25 -9.88 19.65
N GLY A 77 -12.61 -9.43 20.74
CA GLY A 77 -12.49 -8.01 21.10
C GLY A 77 -11.55 -7.27 20.16
N ILE A 78 -11.89 -7.22 18.87
CA ILE A 78 -11.26 -6.28 17.93
C ILE A 78 -12.14 -5.04 17.96
N ASP A 79 -11.74 -4.06 18.76
CA ASP A 79 -12.23 -2.70 18.59
C ASP A 79 -11.79 -2.27 17.17
N ASN A 80 -12.75 -2.04 16.26
CA ASN A 80 -12.58 -1.64 14.85
C ASN A 80 -12.55 -2.74 13.76
N ILE A 81 -13.33 -3.82 13.87
CA ILE A 81 -13.54 -4.77 12.74
C ILE A 81 -14.02 -4.04 11.47
N GLU A 82 -14.92 -3.06 11.62
CA GLU A 82 -15.46 -2.28 10.50
C GLU A 82 -14.39 -1.48 9.75
N GLU A 83 -13.44 -0.89 10.47
CA GLU A 83 -12.29 -0.18 9.88
C GLU A 83 -11.39 -1.17 9.11
N LEU A 84 -11.19 -2.38 9.64
CA LEU A 84 -10.39 -3.42 8.98
C LEU A 84 -11.06 -3.92 7.69
N LEU A 85 -12.39 -4.11 7.71
CA LEU A 85 -13.18 -4.49 6.53
C LEU A 85 -13.16 -3.39 5.48
N SER A 86 -13.34 -2.14 5.89
CA SER A 86 -13.23 -0.97 5.01
C SER A 86 -11.83 -0.86 4.39
N LEU A 87 -10.78 -1.11 5.17
CA LEU A 87 -9.40 -1.15 4.69
C LEU A 87 -9.18 -2.30 3.68
N ALA A 88 -9.73 -3.49 3.94
CA ALA A 88 -9.65 -4.64 3.03
C ALA A 88 -10.31 -4.32 1.68
N ALA A 89 -11.54 -3.80 1.70
CA ALA A 89 -12.29 -3.41 0.52
C ALA A 89 -11.53 -2.35 -0.29
N THR A 90 -10.99 -1.34 0.40
CA THR A 90 -10.13 -0.34 -0.22
C THR A 90 -8.97 -1.02 -0.93
N ILE A 91 -8.17 -1.83 -0.24
CA ILE A 91 -6.99 -2.52 -0.80
C ILE A 91 -7.35 -3.36 -2.03
N GLN A 92 -8.46 -4.09 -1.97
CA GLN A 92 -8.92 -4.93 -3.07
C GLN A 92 -9.20 -4.09 -4.32
N GLU A 93 -9.94 -2.98 -4.16
CA GLU A 93 -10.21 -2.06 -5.27
C GLU A 93 -8.92 -1.49 -5.87
N LEU A 94 -7.91 -1.17 -5.04
CA LEU A 94 -6.61 -0.70 -5.54
C LEU A 94 -5.89 -1.77 -6.38
N LEU A 95 -5.96 -3.04 -5.94
CA LEU A 95 -5.38 -4.17 -6.67
C LEU A 95 -6.12 -4.43 -7.99
N ASP A 96 -7.44 -4.29 -7.99
CA ASP A 96 -8.27 -4.44 -9.17
C ASP A 96 -7.99 -3.34 -10.19
N HIS A 97 -7.86 -2.07 -9.77
CA HIS A 97 -7.41 -0.97 -10.63
C HIS A 97 -6.03 -1.25 -11.22
N ARG A 98 -5.08 -1.73 -10.41
CA ARG A 98 -3.73 -2.10 -10.90
C ARG A 98 -3.78 -3.23 -11.93
N LYS A 99 -4.65 -4.23 -11.73
CA LYS A 99 -4.82 -5.35 -12.64
C LYS A 99 -5.46 -4.91 -13.96
N ALA A 100 -6.58 -4.20 -13.87
CA ALA A 100 -7.26 -3.59 -15.01
C ALA A 100 -6.29 -2.71 -15.81
N GLY A 101 -5.41 -1.98 -15.13
CA GLY A 101 -4.41 -1.17 -15.79
C GLY A 101 -3.35 -1.91 -16.57
N ASN A 102 -2.85 -3.00 -16.02
CA ASN A 102 -1.93 -3.85 -16.77
C ASN A 102 -2.62 -4.50 -17.98
N GLU A 103 -3.92 -4.79 -17.90
CA GLU A 103 -4.70 -5.34 -19.02
C GLU A 103 -4.99 -4.28 -20.09
N ASN A 104 -5.44 -3.09 -19.70
CA ASN A 104 -5.66 -1.96 -20.60
C ASN A 104 -4.38 -1.55 -21.32
N PHE A 105 -3.24 -1.54 -20.62
CA PHE A 105 -1.94 -1.27 -21.21
C PHE A 105 -1.56 -2.32 -22.27
N LYS A 106 -1.84 -3.60 -22.02
CA LYS A 106 -1.64 -4.66 -23.02
C LYS A 106 -2.56 -4.54 -24.23
N MET A 107 -3.77 -4.01 -24.03
CA MET A 107 -4.75 -3.79 -25.08
C MET A 107 -4.58 -2.46 -25.83
N GLY A 108 -3.64 -1.59 -25.41
CA GLY A 108 -3.45 -0.25 -25.98
C GLY A 108 -4.55 0.75 -25.62
N LYS A 109 -5.39 0.43 -24.63
CA LYS A 109 -6.53 1.23 -24.15
C LYS A 109 -6.10 2.25 -23.11
N TYR A 110 -5.24 3.18 -23.52
CA TYR A 110 -4.62 4.12 -22.60
C TYR A 110 -5.57 5.21 -22.11
N THR A 111 -6.56 5.59 -22.92
CA THR A 111 -7.58 6.59 -22.57
C THR A 111 -8.48 6.12 -21.44
N GLU A 112 -9.01 4.91 -21.55
CA GLU A 112 -9.84 4.28 -20.52
C GLU A 112 -9.05 4.11 -19.22
N GLU A 113 -7.76 3.86 -19.33
CA GLU A 113 -6.89 3.74 -18.17
C GLU A 113 -6.67 5.06 -17.42
N VAL A 114 -6.56 6.17 -18.15
CA VAL A 114 -6.49 7.50 -17.55
C VAL A 114 -7.78 7.82 -16.79
N GLU A 115 -8.94 7.51 -17.37
CA GLU A 115 -10.24 7.69 -16.73
C GLU A 115 -10.38 6.85 -15.46
N ASN A 116 -9.96 5.58 -15.53
CA ASN A 116 -9.99 4.64 -14.41
C ASN A 116 -9.20 5.15 -13.19
N TYR A 117 -7.95 5.60 -13.39
CA TYR A 117 -7.18 6.19 -12.29
C TYR A 117 -7.69 7.54 -11.82
N THR A 118 -8.32 8.32 -12.70
CA THR A 118 -8.92 9.60 -12.32
C THR A 118 -10.12 9.39 -11.39
N ALA A 119 -10.94 8.37 -11.66
CA ALA A 119 -12.00 7.94 -10.76
C ALA A 119 -11.44 7.44 -9.42
N ALA A 120 -10.41 6.58 -9.45
CA ALA A 120 -9.76 6.05 -8.26
C ALA A 120 -9.18 7.16 -7.36
N LEU A 121 -8.52 8.17 -7.96
CA LEU A 121 -7.98 9.34 -7.27
C LEU A 121 -9.07 10.19 -6.61
N SER A 122 -10.24 10.28 -7.24
CA SER A 122 -11.38 11.04 -6.71
C SER A 122 -12.01 10.37 -5.50
N SER A 123 -12.08 9.03 -5.50
CA SER A 123 -12.66 8.25 -4.40
C SER A 123 -11.72 8.10 -3.19
N TYR A 124 -10.40 7.99 -3.42
CA TYR A 124 -9.45 7.52 -2.41
C TYR A 124 -8.33 8.50 -2.02
N ILE A 125 -8.62 9.80 -2.09
CA ILE A 125 -7.65 10.87 -1.79
C ILE A 125 -7.06 10.82 -0.36
N LYS A 126 -7.70 10.09 0.57
CA LYS A 126 -7.28 9.98 1.98
C LYS A 126 -6.00 9.16 2.17
N SER A 127 -5.54 8.39 1.18
CA SER A 127 -4.31 7.61 1.27
C SER A 127 -3.23 8.16 0.34
N ARG A 128 -2.28 8.93 0.90
CA ARG A 128 -1.13 9.49 0.16
C ARG A 128 -0.35 8.43 -0.65
N PRO A 129 0.01 7.26 -0.08
CA PRO A 129 0.75 6.24 -0.84
C PRO A 129 -0.04 5.68 -2.01
N PHE A 130 -1.36 5.50 -1.85
CA PHE A 130 -2.21 5.05 -2.94
C PHE A 130 -2.32 6.09 -4.04
N ALA A 131 -2.54 7.36 -3.67
CA ALA A 131 -2.59 8.45 -4.62
C ALA A 131 -1.27 8.54 -5.41
N ALA A 132 -0.12 8.37 -4.75
CA ALA A 132 1.18 8.31 -5.43
C ALA A 132 1.25 7.20 -6.49
N ILE A 133 0.78 5.99 -6.14
CA ILE A 133 0.71 4.85 -7.07
C ILE A 133 -0.19 5.17 -8.26
N CYS A 134 -1.39 5.73 -8.02
CA CYS A 134 -2.33 6.10 -9.07
C CYS A 134 -1.75 7.12 -10.04
N PHE A 135 -1.17 8.21 -9.52
CA PHE A 135 -0.49 9.20 -10.36
C PHE A 135 0.66 8.56 -11.15
N GLY A 136 1.46 7.68 -10.55
CA GLY A 136 2.55 7.00 -11.28
C GLY A 136 2.08 6.04 -12.38
N ASN A 137 0.93 5.40 -12.21
CA ASN A 137 0.35 4.52 -13.23
C ASN A 137 -0.40 5.33 -14.30
N ARG A 138 -1.13 6.38 -13.92
CA ARG A 138 -1.77 7.31 -14.87
C ARG A 138 -0.73 8.04 -15.73
N ALA A 139 0.42 8.41 -15.16
CA ALA A 139 1.57 8.88 -15.92
C ALA A 139 2.08 7.86 -16.96
N ALA A 140 2.04 6.56 -16.65
CA ALA A 140 2.41 5.51 -17.59
C ALA A 140 1.44 5.46 -18.78
N ALA A 141 0.15 5.60 -18.52
CA ALA A 141 -0.88 5.66 -19.56
C ALA A 141 -0.74 6.92 -20.42
N HIS A 142 -0.55 8.10 -19.81
CA HIS A 142 -0.27 9.35 -20.54
C HIS A 142 0.98 9.23 -21.41
N GLN A 143 2.08 8.66 -20.88
CA GLN A 143 3.30 8.41 -21.63
C GLN A 143 3.05 7.54 -22.87
N ALA A 144 2.30 6.44 -22.70
CA ALA A 144 1.99 5.52 -23.79
C ALA A 144 1.06 6.13 -24.85
N SER A 145 0.19 7.07 -24.45
CA SER A 145 -0.63 7.90 -25.35
C SER A 145 0.13 9.06 -26.02
N GLY A 146 1.40 9.27 -25.71
CA GLY A 146 2.18 10.42 -26.19
C GLY A 146 1.86 11.76 -25.51
N GLN A 147 1.09 11.76 -24.43
CA GLN A 147 0.73 12.94 -23.62
C GLN A 147 1.84 13.22 -22.61
N ILE A 148 3.01 13.63 -23.11
CA ILE A 148 4.25 13.72 -22.33
C ILE A 148 4.17 14.75 -21.19
N ALA A 149 3.53 15.91 -21.43
CA ALA A 149 3.38 16.95 -20.41
C ALA A 149 2.55 16.47 -19.21
N ASP A 150 1.41 15.82 -19.47
CA ASP A 150 0.55 15.26 -18.43
C ASP A 150 1.25 14.14 -17.67
N ALA A 151 2.02 13.30 -18.37
CA ALA A 151 2.82 12.25 -17.75
C ALA A 151 3.88 12.81 -16.77
N ILE A 152 4.56 13.91 -17.12
CA ILE A 152 5.53 14.58 -16.25
C ILE A 152 4.83 15.19 -15.03
N ALA A 153 3.67 15.84 -15.23
CA ALA A 153 2.88 16.42 -14.16
C ALA A 153 2.44 15.36 -13.14
N ASP A 154 1.90 14.24 -13.62
CA ASP A 154 1.50 13.12 -12.78
C ASP A 154 2.69 12.48 -12.05
N CYS A 155 3.84 12.29 -12.72
CA CYS A 155 5.04 11.81 -12.01
C CYS A 155 5.47 12.77 -10.90
N SER A 156 5.38 14.08 -11.13
CA SER A 156 5.73 15.10 -10.14
C SER A 156 4.78 15.07 -8.94
N MET A 157 3.48 14.88 -9.17
CA MET A 157 2.50 14.68 -8.11
C MET A 157 2.77 13.39 -7.32
N ALA A 158 3.10 12.30 -8.01
CA ALA A 158 3.46 11.04 -7.38
C ALA A 158 4.68 11.18 -6.46
N MET A 159 5.71 11.89 -6.91
CA MET A 159 6.93 12.17 -6.14
C MET A 159 6.69 13.15 -4.98
N ALA A 160 5.74 14.09 -5.11
CA ALA A 160 5.36 14.97 -4.01
C ALA A 160 4.65 14.21 -2.88
N LEU A 161 3.94 13.13 -3.22
CA LEU A 161 3.23 12.27 -2.27
C LEU A 161 4.15 11.19 -1.67
N ASP A 162 5.04 10.63 -2.48
CA ASP A 162 6.08 9.69 -2.07
C ASP A 162 7.40 10.01 -2.77
N GLY A 163 8.27 10.74 -2.06
CA GLY A 163 9.57 11.17 -2.58
C GLY A 163 10.54 10.04 -2.91
N ASN A 164 10.28 8.82 -2.45
CA ASN A 164 11.10 7.64 -2.73
C ASN A 164 10.43 6.70 -3.75
N TYR A 165 9.38 7.16 -4.46
CA TYR A 165 8.67 6.31 -5.41
C TYR A 165 9.50 6.11 -6.69
N ALA A 166 10.41 5.14 -6.66
CA ALA A 166 11.40 4.87 -7.70
C ALA A 166 10.80 4.75 -9.11
N LYS A 167 9.60 4.16 -9.25
CA LYS A 167 8.92 4.05 -10.55
C LYS A 167 8.55 5.41 -11.15
N ALA A 168 8.05 6.34 -10.33
CA ALA A 168 7.70 7.68 -10.78
C ALA A 168 8.97 8.49 -11.11
N ILE A 169 10.01 8.38 -10.29
CA ILE A 169 11.30 9.05 -10.52
C ILE A 169 11.92 8.59 -11.84
N SER A 170 12.04 7.26 -12.02
CA SER A 170 12.57 6.67 -13.26
C SER A 170 11.75 7.06 -14.48
N ARG A 171 10.41 7.04 -14.38
CA ARG A 171 9.55 7.44 -15.49
C ARG A 171 9.72 8.92 -15.85
N ARG A 172 9.77 9.81 -14.86
CA ARG A 172 9.97 11.24 -15.08
C ARG A 172 11.33 11.55 -15.70
N ALA A 173 12.38 10.85 -15.29
CA ALA A 173 13.69 10.94 -15.93
C ALA A 173 13.63 10.59 -17.41
N THR A 174 13.00 9.47 -17.77
CA THR A 174 12.80 9.07 -19.18
C THR A 174 11.97 10.11 -19.96
N LEU A 175 10.91 10.65 -19.35
CA LEU A 175 10.08 11.67 -19.99
C LEU A 175 10.85 12.98 -20.23
N HIS A 176 11.69 13.41 -19.28
CA HIS A 176 12.57 14.56 -19.46
C HIS A 176 13.62 14.31 -20.58
N GLU A 177 14.17 13.10 -20.67
CA GLU A 177 15.06 12.71 -21.76
C GLU A 177 14.34 12.79 -23.13
N MET A 178 13.08 12.34 -23.22
CA MET A 178 12.28 12.41 -24.46
C MET A 178 12.08 13.84 -24.95
N VAL A 179 11.92 14.81 -24.04
CA VAL A 179 11.80 16.25 -24.37
C VAL A 179 13.16 16.97 -24.44
N ARG A 180 14.26 16.22 -24.33
CA ARG A 180 15.65 16.73 -24.33
C ARG A 180 15.98 17.68 -23.18
N ASP A 181 15.25 17.58 -22.09
CA ASP A 181 15.56 18.26 -20.83
C ASP A 181 16.51 17.40 -19.99
N TYR A 182 17.77 17.32 -20.45
CA TYR A 182 18.78 16.45 -19.86
C TYR A 182 19.16 16.85 -18.43
N GLU A 183 18.97 18.13 -18.06
CA GLU A 183 19.26 18.62 -16.72
C GLU A 183 18.30 18.01 -15.69
N GLN A 184 17.00 18.07 -15.95
CA GLN A 184 16.00 17.46 -15.07
C GLN A 184 16.09 15.94 -15.07
N ALA A 185 16.35 15.32 -16.23
CA ALA A 185 16.57 13.87 -16.31
C ALA A 185 17.74 13.43 -15.41
N ALA A 186 18.89 14.12 -15.48
CA ALA A 186 20.06 13.82 -14.64
C ALA A 186 19.80 14.10 -13.15
N CYS A 187 18.95 15.08 -12.82
CA CYS A 187 18.52 15.33 -11.44
C CYS A 187 17.72 14.14 -10.89
N ASP A 188 16.76 13.62 -11.65
CA ASP A 188 15.93 12.48 -11.24
C ASP A 188 16.73 11.18 -11.20
N ILE A 189 17.64 10.92 -12.15
CA ILE A 189 18.51 9.75 -12.12
C ILE A 189 19.39 9.71 -10.86
N ARG A 190 19.88 10.86 -10.40
CA ARG A 190 20.68 10.96 -9.16
C ARG A 190 19.90 10.64 -7.88
N ARG A 191 18.56 10.61 -7.95
CA ARG A 191 17.69 10.29 -6.81
C ARG A 191 17.35 8.80 -6.71
N LEU A 192 17.56 8.02 -7.78
CA LEU A 192 17.39 6.57 -7.78
C LEU A 192 18.58 5.87 -7.14
#